data_AF-A0A963WDQ3-F1
#
_entry.id   AF-A0A963WDQ3-F1
#
_cell.length_a   1.000
_cell.length_b   1.000
_cell.length_c   1.000
_cell.angle_alpha   90.00
_cell.angle_beta   90.00
_cell.angle_gamma   90.00
#
_symmetry.space_group_name_H-M   'P 1'
#
loop_
_entity.id
_entity.type
_entity.pdbx_description
1 polymer ?
#
loop_
_entity_poly.entity_id
_entity_poly.type
_entity_poly.pdbx_seq_one_letter_code
_entity_poly.pdbx_strand_id
1 'polypeptide(L)' 'MTLETATDPSLPQAAASAVVIDTNLVLDLFVFRDAEVQALHAALEQRSVRWLATAAMRGELERV' A
#
# COMPACT_ATOMS: atom_id res chain seq x y z
N MET A 1 12.56 38.50 -8.54
CA MET A 1 11.35 37.66 -8.68
C MET A 1 11.80 36.24 -8.93
N THR A 2 12.12 35.52 -7.85
CA THR A 2 12.25 34.05 -7.86
C THR A 2 11.84 33.62 -6.46
N LEU A 3 10.58 33.21 -6.30
CA LEU A 3 10.12 32.53 -5.09
C LEU A 3 10.56 31.08 -5.24
N GLU A 4 11.66 30.74 -4.59
CA GLU A 4 12.12 29.36 -4.44
C GLU A 4 11.26 28.74 -3.34
N THR A 5 10.21 28.03 -3.75
CA THR A 5 9.33 27.30 -2.82
C THR A 5 10.12 26.13 -2.28
N ALA A 6 10.86 26.36 -1.19
CA ALA A 6 11.43 25.29 -0.39
C ALA A 6 10.26 24.43 0.13
N THR A 7 10.13 23.21 -0.39
CA THR A 7 9.24 22.20 0.18
C THR A 7 9.72 21.91 1.60
N ASP A 8 9.00 22.45 2.57
CA ASP A 8 9.21 22.20 3.99
C ASP A 8 8.91 20.71 4.29
N PRO A 9 9.90 19.90 4.68
CA PRO A 9 9.70 18.47 4.96
C PRO A 9 8.97 18.20 6.29
N SER A 10 8.56 19.25 7.02
CA SER A 10 8.01 19.18 8.38
C SER A 10 6.48 19.19 8.40
N LEU A 11 5.80 19.28 7.25
CA LEU A 11 4.37 19.02 7.20
C LEU A 11 4.15 17.57 7.65
N PRO A 12 3.26 17.30 8.62
CA PRO A 12 2.99 15.94 9.04
C PRO A 12 2.58 15.13 7.82
N GLN A 13 3.45 14.20 7.41
CA GLN A 13 3.15 13.22 6.38
C GLN A 13 1.83 12.59 6.79
N ALA A 14 0.75 12.86 6.03
CA ALA A 14 -0.58 12.36 6.35
C ALA A 14 -0.45 10.87 6.65
N ALA A 15 -0.82 10.47 7.87
CA ALA A 15 -0.59 9.11 8.35
C ALA A 15 -1.26 8.14 7.38
N ALA A 16 -0.47 7.22 6.81
CA ALA A 16 -0.95 6.27 5.83
C ALA A 16 -2.15 5.49 6.37
N SER A 17 -3.24 5.46 5.61
CA SER A 17 -4.45 4.72 5.99
C SER A 17 -4.11 3.23 6.13
N ALA A 18 -4.50 2.62 7.24
CA ALA A 18 -4.26 1.20 7.46
C ALA A 18 -5.34 0.36 6.77
N VAL A 19 -4.93 -0.65 6.01
CA VAL A 19 -5.81 -1.56 5.27
C VAL A 19 -5.48 -3.01 5.58
N VAL A 20 -6.51 -3.86 5.63
CA VAL A 20 -6.35 -5.32 5.71
C VAL A 20 -6.63 -5.86 4.31
N ILE A 21 -5.68 -6.60 3.75
CA ILE A 21 -5.79 -7.22 2.42
C ILE A 21 -5.98 -8.72 2.64
N ASP A 22 -7.04 -9.30 2.09
CA ASP A 22 -7.30 -10.74 2.14
C ASP A 22 -6.46 -11.50 1.11
N THR A 23 -6.39 -12.82 1.24
CA THR A 23 -5.58 -13.67 0.38
C THR A 23 -5.95 -13.54 -1.10
N ASN A 24 -7.23 -13.40 -1.47
CA ASN A 24 -7.60 -13.28 -2.89
C ASN A 24 -7.05 -11.99 -3.47
N LEU A 25 -7.19 -10.88 -2.75
CA LEU A 25 -6.69 -9.59 -3.21
C LEU A 25 -5.15 -9.57 -3.30
N VAL A 26 -4.45 -10.31 -2.45
CA VAL A 26 -2.99 -10.52 -2.58
C VAL A 26 -2.64 -11.31 -3.85
N LEU A 27 -3.41 -12.35 -4.18
CA LEU A 27 -3.22 -13.11 -5.42
C LEU A 27 -3.51 -12.24 -6.64
N ASP A 28 -4.56 -11.43 -6.60
CA ASP A 28 -4.89 -10.48 -7.68
C ASP A 28 -3.78 -9.46 -7.88
N LEU A 29 -3.14 -8.99 -6.81
CA LEU A 29 -2.02 -8.05 -6.88
C LEU A 29 -0.75 -8.66 -7.49
N PHE A 30 -0.31 -9.83 -7.00
CA PHE A 30 1.03 -10.34 -7.29
C PHE A 30 1.06 -11.49 -8.30
N VAL A 31 0.03 -12.33 -8.33
CA VAL A 31 -0.05 -13.53 -9.19
C VAL A 31 -0.80 -13.21 -10.48
N PHE A 32 -2.05 -12.76 -10.37
CA PHE A 32 -2.91 -12.49 -11.53
C PHE A 32 -2.67 -11.12 -12.15
N ARG A 33 -2.13 -10.17 -11.38
CA ARG A 33 -1.87 -8.78 -11.79
C ARG A 33 -3.12 -8.13 -12.37
N ASP A 34 -4.24 -8.28 -11.67
CA ASP A 34 -5.52 -7.72 -12.08
C ASP A 34 -5.40 -6.19 -12.25
N ALA A 35 -5.98 -5.67 -13.33
CA ALA A 35 -5.98 -4.24 -13.63
C ALA A 35 -6.80 -3.44 -12.60
N GLU A 36 -7.85 -4.04 -12.05
CA GLU A 36 -8.75 -3.39 -11.09
C GLU A 36 -8.06 -3.05 -9.77
N VAL A 37 -7.00 -3.79 -9.41
CA VAL A 37 -6.28 -3.63 -8.13
C VAL A 37 -4.98 -2.84 -8.26
N GLN A 38 -4.64 -2.35 -9.47
CA GLN A 38 -3.37 -1.63 -9.68
C GLN A 38 -3.28 -0.31 -8.91
N ALA A 39 -4.42 0.34 -8.65
CA ALA A 39 -4.45 1.54 -7.81
C ALA A 39 -4.01 1.23 -6.36
N LEU A 40 -4.42 0.07 -5.82
CA LEU A 40 -3.98 -0.39 -4.51
C LEU A 40 -2.49 -0.75 -4.52
N HIS A 41 -2.00 -1.41 -5.57
CA HIS A 41 -0.57 -1.69 -5.74
C HIS A 41 0.26 -0.40 -5.72
N ALA A 42 -0.14 0.62 -6.49
CA ALA A 42 0.52 1.93 -6.51
C ALA A 42 0.50 2.62 -5.14
N ALA A 43 -0.60 2.51 -4.39
CA ALA A 43 -0.71 3.07 -3.05
C ALA A 43 0.22 2.38 -2.03
N LEU A 44 0.39 1.06 -2.15
CA LEU A 44 1.35 0.29 -1.34
C LEU A 44 2.80 0.70 -1.67
N GLU A 45 3.15 0.81 -2.95
CA GLU A 45 4.48 1.25 -3.41
C GLU A 45 4.82 2.67 -2.93
N GLN A 46 3.86 3.58 -2.99
CA GLN A 46 4.00 4.95 -2.50
C GLN A 46 3.97 5.06 -0.97
N ARG A 47 3.73 3.95 -0.26
CA ARG A 47 3.52 3.91 1.20
C ARG A 47 2.41 4.85 1.67
N SER A 48 1.43 5.13 0.81
CA SER A 48 0.26 5.96 1.15
C SER A 48 -0.80 5.15 1.90
N VAL A 49 -0.71 3.82 1.86
CA VAL A 49 -1.45 2.90 2.73
C VAL A 49 -0.49 1.94 3.44
N ARG A 50 -0.90 1.48 4.63
CA ARG A 50 -0.18 0.48 5.41
C ARG A 50 -0.96 -0.84 5.41
N TRP A 51 -0.38 -1.89 4.82
CA TRP A 51 -0.96 -3.23 4.89
C TRP A 51 -0.80 -3.83 6.29
N LEU A 52 -1.92 -4.21 6.89
CA LEU A 52 -2.00 -4.98 8.12
C LEU A 52 -2.39 -6.43 7.84
N ALA A 53 -1.65 -7.35 8.43
CA ALA A 53 -1.96 -8.77 8.42
C ALA A 53 -1.64 -9.39 9.78
N THR A 54 -2.47 -10.32 10.23
CA THR A 54 -2.18 -11.15 11.40
C THR A 54 -1.22 -12.29 11.03
N ALA A 55 -0.64 -12.96 12.03
CA ALA A 55 0.19 -14.14 11.77
C ALA A 55 -0.59 -15.27 11.09
N ALA A 56 -1.86 -15.47 11.48
CA ALA A 56 -2.73 -16.45 10.84
C ALA A 56 -2.96 -16.15 9.35
N MET A 57 -3.27 -14.89 9.01
CA MET A 57 -3.43 -14.48 7.60
C MET A 57 -2.17 -14.71 6.76
N ARG A 58 -0.98 -14.47 7.33
CA ARG A 58 0.30 -14.78 6.65
C ARG A 58 0.49 -16.29 6.47
N GLY A 59 0.16 -17.08 7.48
CA GLY A 59 0.25 -18.54 7.41
C GLY A 59 -0.67 -19.15 6.35
N GLU A 60 -1.81 -18.52 6.05
CA GLU A 60 -2.66 -18.93 4.92
C GLU A 60 -1.99 -18.62 3.57
N LEU A 61 -1.35 -17.46 3.44
CA LEU A 61 -0.66 -17.06 2.21
C LEU A 61 0.61 -17.88 1.91
N GLU A 62 1.30 -18.38 2.92
CA GLU A 62 2.49 -19.24 2.74
C GLU A 62 2.17 -20.62 2.15
N ARG A 63 0.89 -21.02 2.12
CA ARG A 63 0.44 -22.33 1.61
C ARG A 63 0.06 -22.31 0.13
N VAL A 64 0.01 -21.13 -0.49
CA VAL A 64 -0.40 -20.91 -1.88
C VAL A 64 0.82 -20.68 -2.76
#